data_AF-A0A319CSU9-F1
#
_entry.id   AF-A0A319CSU9-F1
#
_cell.length_a   1.000
_cell.length_b   1.000
_cell.length_c   1.000
_cell.angle_alpha   90.00
_cell.angle_beta   90.00
_cell.angle_gamma   90.00
#
_symmetry.space_group_name_H-M   'P 1'
#
loop_
_entity.id
_entity.type
_entity.pdbx_description
1 polymer ?
#
loop_
_entity_poly.entity_id
_entity_poly.type
_entity_poly.pdbx_seq_one_letter_code
_entity_poly.pdbx_strand_id
1 'polypeptide(L)'
;MVVLKPLSLGLLALQAWAAPTDSQKSATTSSADAAAASQIAQLASHAYNVTIANLPTTGACTRETLRIRRDWRAFSPTEKKAYIKSVLCLQDLPARTPSNLAAGAKTRYDDFLATHINQTLEIHYTGTFLAWHRNFIYEFEQSLREECHYTGDYP
;
A
#
# COMPACT_ATOMS: atom_id res chain seq x y z
N MET A 1 -7.80 -7.57 -66.79
CA MET A 1 -8.68 -6.78 -65.88
C MET A 1 -9.42 -7.77 -64.98
N VAL A 2 -8.95 -7.93 -63.74
CA VAL A 2 -9.66 -8.71 -62.72
C VAL A 2 -9.83 -7.78 -61.53
N VAL A 3 -11.09 -7.58 -61.16
CA VAL A 3 -11.57 -6.56 -60.24
C VAL A 3 -11.21 -6.92 -58.80
N LEU A 4 -10.57 -5.97 -58.10
CA LEU A 4 -10.34 -5.97 -56.66
C LEU A 4 -11.67 -6.08 -55.90
N LYS A 5 -11.83 -7.09 -55.03
CA LYS A 5 -12.86 -7.07 -53.98
C LYS A 5 -12.19 -6.69 -52.65
N PRO A 6 -12.45 -5.50 -52.09
CA PRO A 6 -11.98 -5.18 -50.74
C PRO A 6 -12.80 -5.98 -49.73
N LEU A 7 -12.12 -6.82 -48.93
CA LEU A 7 -12.69 -7.36 -47.70
C LEU A 7 -12.83 -6.22 -46.69
N SER A 8 -14.06 -5.78 -46.46
CA SER A 8 -14.44 -4.91 -45.36
C SER A 8 -14.34 -5.68 -44.04
N LEU A 9 -13.24 -5.52 -43.30
CA LEU A 9 -13.20 -5.86 -41.89
C LEU A 9 -14.09 -4.87 -41.12
N GLY A 10 -15.26 -5.35 -40.68
CA GLY A 10 -16.15 -4.60 -39.80
C GLY A 10 -15.49 -4.36 -38.45
N LEU A 11 -15.27 -3.09 -38.12
CA LEU A 11 -14.83 -2.63 -36.80
C LEU A 11 -16.02 -2.73 -35.82
N LEU A 12 -16.07 -3.77 -34.99
CA LEU A 12 -16.99 -3.85 -33.85
C LEU A 12 -16.43 -2.99 -32.71
N ALA A 13 -16.72 -1.70 -32.74
CA ALA A 13 -16.50 -0.82 -31.60
C ALA A 13 -17.62 -1.02 -30.57
N LEU A 14 -17.44 -1.97 -29.65
CA LEU A 14 -18.23 -2.04 -28.43
C LEU A 14 -17.82 -0.88 -27.52
N GLN A 15 -18.49 0.25 -27.65
CA GLN A 15 -18.45 1.33 -26.66
C GLN A 15 -19.21 0.85 -25.42
N ALA A 16 -18.51 0.21 -24.49
CA ALA A 16 -19.04 0.00 -23.16
C ALA A 16 -19.03 1.33 -22.41
N TRP A 17 -20.17 2.03 -22.40
CA TRP A 17 -20.40 3.10 -21.42
C TRP A 17 -20.54 2.47 -20.05
N ALA A 18 -19.44 2.40 -19.31
CA ALA A 18 -19.48 2.22 -17.87
C ALA A 18 -19.96 3.54 -17.25
N ALA A 19 -21.29 3.69 -17.10
CA ALA A 19 -21.83 4.74 -16.25
C ALA A 19 -21.45 4.41 -14.80
N PRO A 20 -20.75 5.30 -14.07
CA PRO A 20 -20.53 5.09 -12.64
C PRO A 20 -21.90 5.15 -11.96
N THR A 21 -22.33 4.04 -11.37
CA THR A 21 -23.46 4.05 -10.45
C THR A 21 -22.98 4.77 -9.19
N ASP A 22 -23.22 6.07 -9.10
CA ASP A 22 -23.07 6.81 -7.85
C ASP A 22 -24.22 6.41 -6.92
N SER A 23 -24.00 5.32 -6.19
CA SER A 23 -24.77 4.99 -5.01
C SER A 23 -23.84 5.08 -3.82
N GLN A 24 -23.34 6.29 -3.55
CA GLN A 24 -22.96 6.62 -2.18
C GLN A 24 -24.22 6.64 -1.32
N LYS A 25 -24.66 5.45 -0.87
CA LYS A 25 -25.41 5.37 0.38
C LYS A 25 -24.47 5.90 1.46
N SER A 26 -24.71 7.13 1.90
CA SER A 26 -24.15 7.66 3.13
C SER A 26 -24.37 6.62 4.23
N ALA A 27 -23.31 5.97 4.68
CA ALA A 27 -23.40 4.99 5.75
C ALA A 27 -23.82 5.74 7.02
N THR A 28 -25.08 5.60 7.42
CA THR A 28 -25.55 6.08 8.73
C THR A 28 -24.75 5.36 9.80
N THR A 29 -23.89 6.07 10.53
CA THR A 29 -23.09 5.50 11.61
C THR A 29 -24.03 4.94 12.67
N SER A 30 -24.04 3.62 12.85
CA SER A 30 -24.88 2.99 13.86
C SER A 30 -24.27 3.17 15.26
N SER A 31 -25.08 3.02 16.31
CA SER A 31 -24.57 3.01 17.69
C SER A 31 -23.57 1.88 17.95
N ALA A 32 -23.70 0.76 17.24
CA ALA A 32 -22.73 -0.33 17.27
C ALA A 32 -21.37 0.08 16.67
N ASP A 33 -21.38 0.87 15.60
CA ASP A 33 -20.15 1.41 14.99
C ASP A 33 -19.45 2.40 15.93
N ALA A 34 -20.23 3.23 16.64
CA ALA A 34 -19.69 4.17 17.63
C ALA A 34 -19.05 3.44 18.83
N ALA A 35 -19.68 2.37 19.32
CA ALA A 35 -19.13 1.54 20.38
C ALA A 35 -17.84 0.82 19.95
N ALA A 36 -17.82 0.24 18.75
CA ALA A 36 -16.63 -0.41 18.19
C ALA A 36 -15.48 0.58 18.01
N ALA A 37 -15.75 1.78 17.49
CA ALA A 37 -14.75 2.83 17.36
C ALA A 37 -14.15 3.25 18.71
N SER A 38 -14.98 3.37 19.75
CA SER A 38 -14.53 3.68 21.11
C SER A 38 -13.61 2.59 21.68
N GLN A 39 -13.97 1.31 21.50
CA GLN A 39 -13.14 0.20 21.96
C GLN A 39 -11.78 0.16 21.26
N ILE A 40 -11.74 0.41 19.94
CA ILE A 40 -10.48 0.49 19.19
C ILE A 40 -9.63 1.66 19.69
N ALA A 41 -10.22 2.82 19.97
CA ALA A 41 -9.50 3.97 20.51
C ALA A 41 -8.91 3.70 21.91
N GLN A 42 -9.65 2.99 22.76
CA GLN A 42 -9.16 2.55 24.08
C GLN A 42 -8.00 1.57 23.95
N LEU A 43 -8.10 0.58 23.05
CA LEU A 43 -7.03 -0.38 22.80
C LEU A 43 -5.77 0.32 22.25
N ALA A 44 -5.92 1.26 21.32
CA ALA A 44 -4.80 2.02 20.77
C ALA A 44 -4.11 2.87 21.86
N SER A 45 -4.89 3.52 22.73
CA SER A 45 -4.36 4.30 23.86
C SER A 45 -3.62 3.41 24.86
N HIS A 46 -4.17 2.23 25.17
CA HIS A 46 -3.53 1.26 26.04
C HIS A 46 -2.20 0.77 25.44
N ALA A 47 -2.21 0.40 24.15
CA ALA A 47 -1.01 -0.05 23.44
C ALA A 47 0.09 1.02 23.45
N TYR A 48 -0.26 2.27 23.17
CA TYR A 48 0.68 3.39 23.23
C TYR A 48 1.30 3.54 24.63
N ASN A 49 0.48 3.55 25.68
CA ASN A 49 0.96 3.69 27.06
C ASN A 49 1.89 2.53 27.45
N VAL A 50 1.55 1.30 27.10
CA VAL A 50 2.39 0.12 27.34
C VAL A 50 3.71 0.23 26.56
N THR A 51 3.67 0.59 25.27
CA THR A 51 4.88 0.76 24.47
C THR A 51 5.80 1.78 25.11
N ILE A 52 5.29 2.98 25.38
CA ILE A 52 6.06 4.09 25.92
C ILE A 52 6.66 3.78 27.30
N ALA A 53 5.94 3.03 28.15
CA ALA A 53 6.44 2.62 29.46
C ALA A 53 7.56 1.58 29.38
N ASN A 54 7.62 0.80 28.30
CA ASN A 54 8.60 -0.28 28.11
C ASN A 54 9.73 0.08 27.12
N LEU A 55 9.74 1.30 26.59
CA LEU A 55 10.83 1.74 25.71
C LEU A 55 12.13 1.90 26.50
N PRO A 56 13.26 1.40 25.97
CA PRO A 56 14.56 1.63 26.58
C PRO A 56 14.96 3.10 26.42
N THR A 57 15.77 3.59 27.36
CA THR A 57 16.30 4.96 27.34
C THR A 57 17.51 5.12 26.42
N THR A 58 18.09 4.02 25.95
CA THR A 58 19.26 3.98 25.07
C THR A 58 19.08 2.92 23.98
N GLY A 59 19.81 3.07 22.87
CA GLY A 59 19.74 2.16 21.71
C GLY A 59 19.03 2.77 20.52
N ALA A 60 18.65 1.93 19.55
CA ALA A 60 18.07 2.38 18.28
C ALA A 60 16.55 2.67 18.35
N CYS A 61 15.83 2.04 19.28
CA CYS A 61 14.40 2.22 19.49
C CYS A 61 14.16 2.90 20.84
N THR A 62 14.11 4.22 20.83
CA THR A 62 13.84 5.05 22.00
C THR A 62 12.56 5.86 21.78
N ARG A 63 12.13 6.64 22.78
CA ARG A 63 10.97 7.52 22.62
C ARG A 63 11.16 8.54 21.49
N GLU A 64 12.38 8.99 21.27
CA GLU A 64 12.75 9.99 20.27
C GLU A 64 12.77 9.43 18.85
N THR A 65 13.05 8.13 18.69
CA THR A 65 13.10 7.46 17.39
C THR A 65 11.82 6.68 17.05
N LEU A 66 10.90 6.53 18.01
CA LEU A 66 9.61 5.89 17.82
C LEU A 66 8.77 6.65 16.77
N ARG A 67 8.33 5.93 15.73
CA ARG A 67 7.37 6.43 14.74
C ARG A 67 5.96 5.92 15.03
N ILE A 68 4.96 6.75 14.73
CA ILE A 68 3.54 6.41 14.90
C ILE A 68 2.93 6.16 13.52
N ARG A 69 2.30 5.00 13.34
CA ARG A 69 1.46 4.74 12.16
C ARG A 69 0.05 5.24 12.42
N ARG A 70 -0.56 5.93 11.47
CA ARG A 70 -1.85 6.63 11.66
C ARG A 70 -2.85 6.17 10.61
N ASP A 71 -4.13 6.16 10.97
CA ASP A 71 -5.20 5.87 10.00
C ASP A 71 -5.19 6.89 8.85
N TRP A 72 -5.34 6.44 7.60
CA TRP A 72 -5.44 7.30 6.41
C TRP A 72 -6.44 8.47 6.55
N ARG A 73 -7.55 8.29 7.28
CA ARG A 73 -8.54 9.34 7.54
C ARG A 73 -7.98 10.48 8.39
N ALA A 74 -7.00 10.19 9.24
CA ALA A 74 -6.32 11.18 10.07
C ALA A 74 -5.27 12.00 9.30
N PHE A 75 -4.91 11.61 8.07
CA PHE A 75 -3.97 12.37 7.25
C PHE A 75 -4.67 13.61 6.66
N SER A 76 -4.03 14.76 6.76
CA SER A 76 -4.40 15.96 6.00
C SER A 76 -4.27 15.72 4.49
N PRO A 77 -4.91 16.54 3.64
CA PRO A 77 -4.76 16.44 2.19
C PRO A 77 -3.29 16.51 1.72
N THR A 78 -2.45 17.29 2.40
CA THR A 78 -1.03 17.42 2.08
C THR A 78 -0.26 16.15 2.43
N GLU A 79 -0.49 15.56 3.61
CA GLU A 79 0.14 14.30 4.01
C GLU A 79 -0.26 13.15 3.07
N LYS A 80 -1.55 13.06 2.70
CA LYS A 80 -2.03 12.09 1.71
C LYS A 80 -1.27 12.23 0.37
N LYS A 81 -1.16 13.46 -0.14
CA LYS A 81 -0.42 13.73 -1.38
C LYS A 81 1.08 13.40 -1.26
N ALA A 82 1.69 13.67 -0.11
CA ALA A 82 3.10 13.34 0.13
C ALA A 82 3.35 11.82 0.09
N TYR A 83 2.47 11.03 0.72
CA TYR A 83 2.54 9.56 0.65
C TYR A 83 2.35 9.07 -0.79
N ILE A 84 1.30 9.52 -1.47
CA ILE A 84 1.00 9.13 -2.87
C ILE A 84 2.17 9.48 -3.79
N LYS A 85 2.74 10.68 -3.68
CA LYS A 85 3.90 11.11 -4.46
C LYS A 85 5.10 10.17 -4.25
N SER A 86 5.30 9.69 -3.02
CA SER A 86 6.40 8.78 -2.69
C SER A 86 6.19 7.39 -3.29
N VAL A 87 4.95 6.90 -3.30
CA VAL A 87 4.59 5.64 -3.98
C VAL A 87 4.78 5.75 -5.49
N LEU A 88 4.33 6.86 -6.10
CA LEU A 88 4.53 7.13 -7.53
C LEU A 88 6.03 7.20 -7.88
N CYS A 89 6.86 7.74 -6.99
CA CYS A 89 8.31 7.72 -7.15
C CYS A 89 8.87 6.28 -7.19
N LEU A 90 8.42 5.36 -6.32
CA LEU A 90 8.83 3.94 -6.41
C LEU A 90 8.34 3.27 -7.70
N GLN A 91 7.25 3.76 -8.28
CA GLN A 91 6.75 3.31 -9.59
C GLN A 91 7.49 3.94 -10.78
N ASP A 92 8.45 4.83 -10.54
CA ASP A 92 9.27 5.46 -11.58
C ASP A 92 10.75 5.06 -11.48
N LEU A 93 11.25 4.80 -10.26
CA LEU A 93 12.60 4.29 -10.05
C LEU A 93 12.79 2.91 -10.69
N PRO A 94 13.94 2.63 -11.33
CA PRO A 94 14.18 1.36 -12.01
C PRO A 94 14.23 0.17 -11.04
N ALA A 95 13.70 -0.97 -11.47
CA ALA A 95 13.76 -2.24 -10.72
C ALA A 95 15.21 -2.65 -10.39
N ARG A 96 15.40 -3.26 -9.22
CA ARG A 96 16.67 -3.86 -8.79
C ARG A 96 16.72 -5.37 -9.05
N THR A 97 15.58 -6.03 -9.16
CA THR A 97 15.52 -7.47 -9.40
C THR A 97 16.17 -7.81 -10.76
N PRO A 98 17.14 -8.73 -10.81
CA PRO A 98 17.74 -9.16 -12.06
C PRO A 98 16.68 -9.62 -13.08
N SER A 99 16.80 -9.15 -14.32
CA SER A 99 15.80 -9.40 -15.37
C SER A 99 15.66 -10.89 -15.74
N ASN A 100 16.66 -11.72 -15.46
CA ASN A 100 16.58 -13.16 -15.62
C ASN A 100 15.74 -13.85 -14.54
N LEU A 101 15.51 -13.21 -13.40
CA LEU A 101 14.64 -13.70 -12.32
C LEU A 101 13.21 -13.18 -12.47
N ALA A 102 13.06 -11.90 -12.87
CA ALA A 102 11.75 -11.28 -13.07
C ALA A 102 11.76 -10.33 -14.28
N ALA A 103 11.67 -10.89 -15.49
CA ALA A 103 11.74 -10.11 -16.74
C ALA A 103 10.64 -9.02 -16.84
N GLY A 104 9.51 -9.23 -16.17
CA GLY A 104 8.39 -8.29 -16.12
C GLY A 104 8.58 -7.11 -15.16
N ALA A 105 9.50 -7.20 -14.18
CA ALA A 105 9.73 -6.11 -13.24
C ALA A 105 10.43 -4.94 -13.94
N LYS A 106 9.87 -3.74 -13.83
CA LYS A 106 10.42 -2.51 -14.45
C LYS A 106 10.78 -1.46 -13.42
N THR A 107 10.05 -1.43 -12.31
CA THR A 107 10.13 -0.38 -11.30
C THR A 107 10.53 -0.94 -9.94
N ARG A 108 10.95 -0.07 -9.01
CA ARG A 108 11.17 -0.43 -7.60
C ARG A 108 9.91 -0.98 -6.96
N TYR A 109 8.74 -0.47 -7.33
CA TYR A 109 7.45 -1.01 -6.91
C TYR A 109 7.26 -2.45 -7.39
N ASP A 110 7.66 -2.78 -8.63
CA ASP A 110 7.57 -4.13 -9.15
C ASP A 110 8.49 -5.13 -8.43
N ASP A 111 9.61 -4.68 -7.83
CA ASP A 111 10.46 -5.56 -7.02
C ASP A 111 9.68 -6.13 -5.82
N PHE A 112 8.84 -5.31 -5.18
CA PHE A 112 7.98 -5.74 -4.07
C PHE A 112 6.91 -6.73 -4.54
N LEU A 113 6.33 -6.50 -5.72
CA LEU A 113 5.37 -7.42 -6.33
C LEU A 113 6.03 -8.75 -6.69
N ALA A 114 7.20 -8.70 -7.33
CA ALA A 114 7.95 -9.88 -7.76
C ALA A 114 8.29 -10.78 -6.57
N THR A 115 8.78 -10.22 -5.45
CA THR A 115 9.08 -11.02 -4.26
C THR A 115 7.83 -11.59 -3.59
N HIS A 116 6.72 -10.84 -3.54
CA HIS A 116 5.47 -11.35 -2.96
C HIS A 116 4.87 -12.49 -3.80
N ILE A 117 4.86 -12.34 -5.14
CA ILE A 117 4.44 -13.40 -6.07
C ILE A 117 5.31 -14.64 -5.89
N ASN A 118 6.64 -14.46 -5.90
CA ASN A 118 7.59 -15.57 -5.81
C ASN A 118 7.48 -16.35 -4.49
N GLN A 119 7.17 -15.68 -3.37
CA GLN A 119 7.09 -16.31 -2.05
C GLN A 119 5.66 -16.67 -1.61
N THR A 120 4.64 -16.45 -2.45
CA THR A 120 3.22 -16.52 -2.05
C THR A 120 2.86 -17.81 -1.30
N LEU A 121 3.37 -18.97 -1.73
CA LEU A 121 3.07 -20.28 -1.13
C LEU A 121 3.72 -20.50 0.24
N GLU A 122 4.77 -19.75 0.57
CA GLU A 122 5.54 -19.88 1.83
C GLU A 122 5.14 -18.80 2.86
N ILE A 123 4.38 -17.80 2.44
CA ILE A 123 4.05 -16.62 3.27
C ILE A 123 2.57 -16.54 3.63
N HIS A 124 1.68 -17.30 2.99
CA HIS A 124 0.25 -17.32 3.31
C HIS A 124 -0.15 -18.65 3.94
N TYR A 125 -0.99 -18.59 4.99
CA TYR A 125 -1.37 -19.77 5.78
C TYR A 125 -0.19 -20.51 6.42
N THR A 126 0.90 -19.79 6.67
CA THR A 126 2.11 -20.31 7.31
C THR A 126 2.35 -19.63 8.66
N GLY A 127 3.26 -20.20 9.47
CA GLY A 127 3.68 -19.58 10.74
C GLY A 127 4.40 -18.24 10.56
N THR A 128 4.91 -17.95 9.36
CA THR A 128 5.63 -16.69 9.05
C THR A 128 4.71 -15.58 8.57
N PHE A 129 3.43 -15.86 8.24
CA PHE A 129 2.51 -14.91 7.59
C PHE A 129 2.55 -13.50 8.21
N LEU A 130 2.31 -13.39 9.52
CA LEU A 130 2.25 -12.09 10.20
C LEU A 130 3.61 -11.38 10.24
N ALA A 131 4.68 -12.11 10.51
CA ALA A 131 6.02 -11.53 10.64
C ALA A 131 6.58 -11.12 9.26
N TRP A 132 6.37 -11.94 8.24
CA TRP A 132 6.79 -11.66 6.87
C TRP A 132 6.09 -10.42 6.34
N HIS A 133 4.76 -10.31 6.49
CA HIS A 133 4.02 -9.13 6.03
C HIS A 133 4.38 -7.88 6.84
N ARG A 134 4.63 -8.01 8.15
CA ARG A 134 5.14 -6.90 8.98
C ARG A 134 6.49 -6.39 8.46
N ASN A 135 7.41 -7.28 8.14
CA ASN A 135 8.71 -6.91 7.58
C ASN A 135 8.58 -6.34 6.17
N PHE A 136 7.75 -6.94 5.33
CA PHE A 136 7.51 -6.51 3.95
C PHE A 136 7.03 -5.05 3.87
N ILE A 137 6.05 -4.67 4.69
CA ILE A 137 5.59 -3.26 4.74
C ILE A 137 6.59 -2.32 5.42
N TYR A 138 7.44 -2.83 6.33
CA TYR A 138 8.52 -2.04 6.92
C TYR A 138 9.62 -1.71 5.90
N GLU A 139 10.00 -2.67 5.06
CA GLU A 139 10.98 -2.44 3.98
C GLU A 139 10.41 -1.57 2.86
N PHE A 140 9.10 -1.70 2.58
CA PHE A 140 8.40 -0.77 1.69
C PHE A 140 8.44 0.66 2.25
N GLU A 141 8.17 0.82 3.55
CA GLU A 141 8.33 2.10 4.24
C GLU A 141 9.76 2.63 4.13
N GLN A 142 10.79 1.79 4.34
CA GLN A 142 12.18 2.23 4.20
C GLN A 142 12.49 2.71 2.79
N SER A 143 12.04 1.98 1.76
CA SER A 143 12.21 2.41 0.35
C SER A 143 11.55 3.76 0.07
N LEU A 144 10.35 4.01 0.61
CA LEU A 144 9.70 5.33 0.51
C LEU A 144 10.56 6.44 1.16
N ARG A 145 11.16 6.15 2.31
CA ARG A 145 11.96 7.13 3.08
C ARG A 145 13.32 7.40 2.45
N GLU A 146 14.04 6.34 2.11
CA GLU A 146 15.44 6.38 1.70
C GLU A 146 15.59 6.79 0.23
N GLU A 147 14.67 6.37 -0.64
CA GLU A 147 14.80 6.57 -2.09
C GLU A 147 13.83 7.62 -2.64
N CYS A 148 12.71 7.81 -1.96
CA CYS A 148 11.69 8.80 -2.35
C CYS A 148 11.54 9.94 -1.33
N HIS A 149 12.44 10.01 -0.35
CA HIS A 149 12.51 11.10 0.65
C HIS A 149 11.21 11.32 1.44
N TYR A 150 10.42 10.27 1.64
CA TYR A 150 9.19 10.36 2.42
C TYR A 150 9.50 10.62 3.91
N THR A 151 9.00 11.71 4.46
CA THR A 151 9.22 12.06 5.88
C THR A 151 7.98 11.88 6.76
N GLY A 152 6.81 11.60 6.16
CA GLY A 152 5.56 11.43 6.88
C GLY A 152 5.43 10.08 7.60
N ASP A 153 4.27 9.85 8.19
CA ASP A 153 3.92 8.60 8.87
C ASP A 153 3.44 7.53 7.89
N TYR A 154 3.52 6.25 8.28
CA TYR A 154 2.92 5.16 7.51
C TYR A 154 1.39 5.14 7.75
N PRO A 155 0.56 5.14 6.69
CA PRO A 155 -0.90 5.15 6.79
C PRO A 155 -1.56 3.80 7.08
#